data_AF-A0AAD6IAV5-F1
#
_entry.id   AF-A0AAD6IAV5-F1
#
_cell.length_a   1.000
_cell.length_b   1.000
_cell.length_c   1.000
_cell.angle_alpha   90.00
_cell.angle_beta   90.00
_cell.angle_gamma   90.00
#
_symmetry.space_group_name_H-M   'P 1'
#
loop_
_entity.id
_entity.type
_entity.pdbx_description
1 polymer ?
#
loop_
_entity_poly.entity_id
_entity_poly.type
_entity_poly.pdbx_seq_one_letter_code
_entity_poly.pdbx_strand_id
1 'polypeptide(L)'
;MLASRKRASSPVEADQKKPTEKARTRPNPKKAVKKDVGTCSMDKKQIGDCVKAALALNKYALNRTVINLQIDTAFFRTFFVDNDKLSKPVSITPTEFDDTSPVVVVEFSHHQAAELLGVSKVKGGNRLSTTHLAAMCVVFYPGRGTAKIWLSV
;
A
#
# COMPACT_ATOMS: atom_id res chain seq x y z
N MET A 1 11.72 -68.60 -21.14
CA MET A 1 12.92 -68.63 -22.00
C MET A 1 13.30 -67.21 -22.36
N LEU A 2 14.60 -66.92 -22.24
CA LEU A 2 15.24 -65.65 -22.51
C LEU A 2 15.28 -65.30 -24.00
N ALA A 3 15.24 -64.00 -24.32
CA ALA A 3 16.17 -63.40 -25.28
C ALA A 3 16.39 -61.91 -24.97
N SER A 4 17.59 -61.60 -24.48
CA SER A 4 18.14 -60.25 -24.28
C SER A 4 18.84 -59.71 -25.54
N ARG A 5 19.22 -58.42 -25.46
CA ARG A 5 20.32 -57.70 -26.17
C ARG A 5 19.88 -56.88 -27.39
N LYS A 6 20.30 -55.62 -27.60
CA LYS A 6 21.59 -54.97 -27.28
C LYS A 6 21.46 -53.44 -27.27
N ARG A 7 22.17 -52.79 -26.34
CA ARG A 7 22.63 -51.38 -26.41
C ARG A 7 23.67 -51.23 -27.53
N ALA A 8 23.68 -50.08 -28.20
CA ALA A 8 24.88 -49.49 -28.78
C ALA A 8 24.83 -47.96 -28.62
N SER A 9 26.00 -47.39 -28.37
CA SER A 9 26.33 -46.09 -27.80
C SER A 9 26.45 -44.95 -28.82
N SER A 10 26.49 -43.73 -28.28
CA SER A 10 26.61 -42.39 -28.89
C SER A 10 27.74 -42.19 -29.92
N PRO A 11 27.74 -41.02 -30.61
CA PRO A 11 28.71 -40.00 -30.21
C PRO A 11 28.11 -38.59 -30.03
N VAL A 12 28.77 -37.88 -29.10
CA VAL A 12 28.78 -36.43 -28.81
C VAL A 12 29.22 -35.71 -30.10
N GLU A 13 28.66 -34.57 -30.54
CA GLU A 13 28.93 -33.21 -30.07
C GLU A 13 28.26 -32.22 -31.05
N ALA A 14 27.63 -31.15 -30.56
CA ALA A 14 27.58 -29.80 -31.17
C ALA A 14 26.54 -28.94 -30.44
N ASP A 15 27.05 -28.22 -29.45
CA ASP A 15 26.42 -27.11 -28.74
C ASP A 15 25.96 -26.03 -29.73
N GLN A 16 24.65 -25.93 -29.97
CA GLN A 16 24.05 -24.77 -30.65
C GLN A 16 23.28 -23.92 -29.64
N LYS A 17 24.00 -22.93 -29.12
CA LYS A 17 23.55 -21.78 -28.33
C LYS A 17 22.23 -21.22 -28.86
N LYS A 18 21.18 -21.31 -28.05
CA LYS A 18 19.98 -20.45 -28.19
C LYS A 18 20.36 -18.98 -27.96
N PRO A 19 19.84 -18.02 -28.74
CA PRO A 19 20.05 -16.60 -28.47
C PRO A 19 19.32 -16.22 -27.17
N THR A 20 20.08 -15.89 -26.13
CA THR A 20 19.55 -15.25 -24.93
C THR A 20 19.03 -13.85 -25.28
N GLU A 21 17.73 -13.68 -25.10
CA GLU A 21 17.02 -12.40 -25.16
C GLU A 21 17.71 -11.40 -24.23
N LYS A 22 18.26 -10.31 -24.79
CA LYS A 22 18.93 -9.27 -24.02
C LYS A 22 17.90 -8.58 -23.13
N ALA A 23 17.97 -8.82 -21.83
CA ALA A 23 17.21 -8.07 -20.84
C ALA A 23 17.48 -6.57 -21.03
N ARG A 24 16.47 -5.82 -21.46
CA ARG A 24 16.51 -4.35 -21.47
C ARG A 24 16.59 -3.87 -20.03
N THR A 25 17.78 -3.47 -19.60
CA THR A 25 17.99 -2.78 -18.34
C THR A 25 17.16 -1.49 -18.35
N ARG A 26 16.03 -1.49 -17.63
CA ARG A 26 15.28 -0.26 -17.39
C ARG A 26 16.19 0.67 -16.57
N PRO A 27 16.39 1.93 -16.99
CA PRO A 27 17.15 2.87 -16.18
C PRO A 27 16.47 2.98 -14.82
N ASN A 28 17.22 2.69 -13.76
CA ASN A 28 16.78 2.89 -12.39
C ASN A 28 16.34 4.35 -12.25
N PRO A 29 15.10 4.65 -11.85
CA PRO A 29 14.69 6.02 -11.63
C PRO A 29 15.60 6.61 -10.56
N LYS A 30 16.30 7.70 -10.90
CA LYS A 30 17.10 8.48 -9.97
C LYS A 30 16.23 8.73 -8.75
N LYS A 31 16.69 8.33 -7.55
CA LYS A 31 16.00 8.61 -6.30
C LYS A 31 15.75 10.12 -6.26
N ALA A 32 14.49 10.51 -6.41
CA ALA A 32 14.07 11.87 -6.15
C ALA A 32 14.57 12.22 -4.75
N VAL A 33 15.26 13.35 -4.63
CA VAL A 33 15.61 13.94 -3.34
C VAL A 33 14.31 13.97 -2.57
N LYS A 34 14.24 13.18 -1.49
CA LYS A 34 13.08 13.21 -0.62
C LYS A 34 13.06 14.64 -0.09
N LYS A 35 12.05 15.43 -0.52
CA LYS A 35 11.58 16.56 0.28
C LYS A 35 11.49 16.00 1.70
N ASP A 36 12.02 16.70 2.70
CA ASP A 36 11.82 16.30 4.10
C ASP A 36 10.33 16.43 4.41
N VAL A 37 9.58 15.40 4.04
CA VAL A 37 8.15 15.26 4.26
C VAL A 37 8.01 14.71 5.66
N GLY A 38 8.23 15.54 6.68
CA GLY A 38 8.06 15.22 8.10
C GLY A 38 8.50 13.80 8.52
N THR A 39 7.83 13.27 9.54
CA THR A 39 8.11 11.97 10.14
C THR A 39 6.82 11.19 10.36
N CYS A 40 6.87 9.89 10.05
CA CYS A 40 5.78 8.96 10.27
C CYS A 40 6.36 7.58 10.63
N SER A 41 5.71 6.87 11.55
CA SER A 41 6.08 5.50 11.94
C SER A 41 5.89 4.47 10.83
N MET A 42 5.13 4.81 9.79
CA MET A 42 4.84 3.95 8.66
C MET A 42 4.98 4.68 7.34
N ASP A 43 5.52 4.00 6.34
CA ASP A 43 5.48 4.48 4.96
C ASP A 43 4.09 4.28 4.33
N LYS A 44 3.87 4.92 3.18
CA LYS A 44 2.63 4.80 2.39
C LYS A 44 2.23 3.34 2.12
N LYS A 45 3.21 2.47 1.84
CA LYS A 45 2.95 1.08 1.47
C LYS A 45 2.44 0.32 2.68
N GLN A 46 3.09 0.47 3.83
CA GLN A 46 2.70 -0.11 5.11
C GLN A 46 1.29 0.33 5.52
N ILE A 47 0.97 1.63 5.41
CA ILE A 47 -0.38 2.14 5.67
C ILE A 47 -1.39 1.44 4.75
N GLY A 48 -1.11 1.39 3.44
CA GLY A 48 -1.98 0.73 2.47
C GLY A 48 -2.14 -0.78 2.70
N ASP A 49 -1.08 -1.47 3.14
CA ASP A 49 -1.12 -2.89 3.49
C ASP A 49 -1.97 -3.14 4.75
N CYS A 50 -1.87 -2.27 5.77
CA CYS A 50 -2.73 -2.33 6.96
C CYS A 50 -4.20 -2.08 6.61
N VAL A 51 -4.49 -1.09 5.76
CA VAL A 51 -5.87 -0.84 5.27
C VAL A 51 -6.39 -2.07 4.55
N LYS A 52 -5.61 -2.65 3.63
CA LYS A 52 -6.02 -3.86 2.91
C LYS A 52 -6.26 -5.05 3.82
N ALA A 53 -5.40 -5.24 4.82
CA ALA A 53 -5.55 -6.31 5.81
C ALA A 53 -6.83 -6.15 6.64
N ALA A 54 -7.22 -4.92 6.97
CA ALA A 54 -8.48 -4.65 7.67
C ALA A 54 -9.72 -5.06 6.84
N LEU A 55 -9.62 -5.04 5.51
CA LEU A 55 -10.68 -5.45 4.59
C LEU A 55 -10.69 -6.96 4.26
N ALA A 56 -9.77 -7.76 4.81
CA ALA A 56 -9.70 -9.18 4.51
C ALA A 56 -10.88 -9.97 5.11
N LEU A 57 -11.43 -10.95 4.40
CA LEU A 57 -12.50 -11.78 4.97
C LEU A 57 -11.91 -12.99 5.68
N ASN A 58 -11.90 -12.92 7.01
CA ASN A 58 -11.51 -14.02 7.89
C ASN A 58 -12.74 -14.81 8.35
N LYS A 59 -12.60 -16.14 8.44
CA LYS A 59 -13.74 -17.05 8.63
C LYS A 59 -14.49 -16.84 9.96
N TYR A 60 -13.78 -16.52 11.03
CA TYR A 60 -14.34 -16.47 12.39
C TYR A 60 -13.91 -15.24 13.19
N ALA A 61 -13.18 -14.31 12.60
CA ALA A 61 -12.62 -13.15 13.29
C ALA A 61 -12.92 -11.87 12.52
N LEU A 62 -13.36 -10.84 13.25
CA LEU A 62 -13.39 -9.48 12.74
C LEU A 62 -11.96 -8.94 12.68
N ASN A 63 -11.62 -8.24 11.60
CA ASN A 63 -10.34 -7.55 11.57
C ASN A 63 -10.40 -6.28 12.39
N ARG A 64 -9.22 -5.89 12.87
CA ARG A 64 -9.03 -4.57 13.42
C ARG A 64 -9.17 -3.53 12.31
N THR A 65 -10.15 -2.65 12.44
CA THR A 65 -10.42 -1.54 11.50
C THR A 65 -9.78 -0.22 11.94
N VAL A 66 -8.98 -0.25 13.01
CA VAL A 66 -8.29 0.92 13.57
C VAL A 66 -6.78 0.74 13.49
N ILE A 67 -6.11 1.63 12.78
CA ILE A 67 -4.66 1.66 12.62
C ILE A 67 -4.11 2.85 13.40
N ASN A 68 -3.13 2.62 14.27
CA ASN A 68 -2.46 3.69 15.02
C ASN A 68 -1.15 4.06 14.32
N LEU A 69 -0.86 5.36 14.25
CA LEU A 69 0.34 5.94 13.64
C LEU A 69 0.97 6.93 14.61
N GLN A 70 2.30 6.99 14.64
CA GLN A 70 3.03 8.14 15.17
C GLN A 70 3.42 9.00 13.98
N ILE A 71 3.04 10.27 13.99
CA ILE A 71 3.14 11.13 12.81
C ILE A 71 3.26 12.58 13.27
N ASP A 72 4.08 13.36 12.59
CA ASP A 72 4.12 14.81 12.81
C ASP A 72 3.14 15.55 11.90
N THR A 73 2.90 16.82 12.23
CA THR A 73 1.94 17.68 11.54
C THR A 73 2.35 17.93 10.09
N ALA A 74 3.66 18.05 9.81
CA ALA A 74 4.19 18.26 8.47
C ALA A 74 3.91 17.07 7.54
N PHE A 75 4.18 15.84 8.00
CA PHE A 75 3.84 14.63 7.25
C PHE A 75 2.32 14.51 7.11
N PHE A 76 1.56 14.70 8.21
CA PHE A 76 0.11 14.59 8.17
C PHE A 76 -0.50 15.49 7.11
N ARG A 77 -0.11 16.77 7.10
CA ARG A 77 -0.58 17.75 6.13
C ARG A 77 -0.20 17.37 4.70
N THR A 78 1.07 17.06 4.46
CA THR A 78 1.55 16.71 3.11
C THR A 78 0.93 15.41 2.58
N PHE A 79 0.69 14.43 3.46
CA PHE A 79 0.22 13.11 3.05
C PHE A 79 -1.30 13.02 2.93
N PHE A 80 -2.06 13.56 3.89
CA PHE A 80 -3.51 13.40 3.96
C PHE A 80 -4.29 14.60 3.42
N VAL A 81 -3.70 15.80 3.39
CA VAL A 81 -4.42 17.05 3.06
C VAL A 81 -3.95 17.58 1.71
N ASP A 82 -2.67 17.96 1.63
CA ASP A 82 -2.06 18.65 0.49
C ASP A 82 -1.43 17.66 -0.51
N ASN A 83 -2.08 16.51 -0.72
CA ASN A 83 -1.53 15.45 -1.56
C ASN A 83 -1.90 15.65 -3.04
N ASP A 84 -0.90 15.87 -3.90
CA ASP A 84 -1.06 16.08 -5.35
C ASP A 84 -1.83 14.97 -6.09
N LYS A 85 -2.00 13.80 -5.47
CA LYS A 85 -2.74 12.66 -6.06
C LYS A 85 -4.25 12.76 -5.86
N LEU A 86 -4.72 13.61 -4.95
CA LEU A 86 -6.14 13.78 -4.68
C LEU A 86 -6.75 14.69 -5.75
N SER A 87 -7.77 14.20 -6.44
CA SER A 87 -8.46 14.98 -7.48
C SER A 87 -9.38 16.06 -6.92
N LYS A 88 -9.79 15.91 -5.66
CA LYS A 88 -10.70 16.81 -4.96
C LYS A 88 -10.17 17.12 -3.56
N PRO A 89 -10.42 18.34 -3.04
CA PRO A 89 -10.15 18.66 -1.64
C PRO A 89 -10.82 17.67 -0.69
N VAL A 90 -10.12 17.33 0.39
CA VAL A 90 -10.65 16.47 1.44
C VAL A 90 -11.41 17.30 2.48
N SER A 91 -12.42 16.69 3.10
CA SER A 91 -13.12 17.31 4.23
C SER A 91 -12.20 17.24 5.44
N ILE A 92 -11.72 18.40 5.88
CA ILE A 92 -10.86 18.55 7.05
C ILE A 92 -11.50 19.47 8.10
N THR A 93 -11.42 19.06 9.36
CA THR A 93 -11.93 19.81 10.51
C THR A 93 -10.89 19.81 11.64
N PRO A 94 -10.41 20.98 12.11
CA PRO A 94 -10.67 22.33 11.58
C PRO A 94 -9.95 22.57 10.24
N THR A 95 -10.39 23.58 9.48
CA THR A 95 -9.82 23.93 8.17
C THR A 95 -8.35 24.37 8.25
N GLU A 96 -8.04 25.14 9.29
CA GLU A 96 -6.68 25.55 9.62
C GLU A 96 -6.27 24.89 10.92
N PHE A 97 -5.07 24.33 10.96
CA PHE A 97 -4.52 23.65 12.12
C PHE A 97 -3.00 23.76 12.15
N ASP A 98 -2.47 23.60 13.36
CA ASP A 98 -1.05 23.65 13.69
C ASP A 98 -0.73 22.61 14.79
N ASP A 99 0.50 22.67 15.32
CA ASP A 99 0.95 21.77 16.39
C ASP A 99 0.21 21.97 17.73
N THR A 100 -0.47 23.11 17.90
CA THR A 100 -1.24 23.44 19.12
C THR A 100 -2.70 23.00 19.04
N SER A 101 -3.16 22.64 17.84
CA SER A 101 -4.53 22.22 17.60
C SER A 101 -4.83 20.92 18.34
N PRO A 102 -5.97 20.81 19.05
CA PRO A 102 -6.23 19.67 19.93
C PRO A 102 -6.48 18.37 19.16
N VAL A 103 -7.28 18.44 18.09
CA VAL A 103 -7.65 17.33 17.23
C VAL A 103 -7.88 17.85 15.82
N VAL A 104 -7.44 17.09 14.83
CA VAL A 104 -7.69 17.31 13.41
C VAL A 104 -8.29 16.04 12.83
N VAL A 105 -9.38 16.18 12.09
CA VAL A 105 -10.10 15.05 11.48
C VAL A 105 -10.13 15.25 9.98
N VAL A 106 -9.78 14.20 9.24
CA VAL A 106 -9.89 14.16 7.77
C VAL A 106 -10.71 12.95 7.36
N GLU A 107 -11.68 13.18 6.48
CA GLU A 107 -12.55 12.13 5.96
C GLU A 107 -12.27 11.85 4.48
N PHE A 108 -12.26 10.56 4.15
CA PHE A 108 -12.04 10.06 2.81
C PHE A 108 -13.18 9.13 2.40
N SER A 109 -13.75 9.43 1.24
CA SER A 109 -14.56 8.46 0.49
C SER A 109 -13.70 7.31 -0.05
N HIS A 110 -14.34 6.22 -0.47
CA HIS A 110 -13.69 5.13 -1.20
C HIS A 110 -12.74 5.62 -2.31
N HIS A 111 -13.21 6.55 -3.15
CA HIS A 111 -12.45 7.05 -4.29
C HIS A 111 -11.20 7.82 -3.87
N GLN A 112 -11.34 8.74 -2.91
CA GLN A 112 -10.20 9.53 -2.41
C GLN A 112 -9.17 8.64 -1.70
N ALA A 113 -9.62 7.64 -0.93
CA ALA A 113 -8.72 6.65 -0.34
C ALA A 113 -7.99 5.82 -1.41
N ALA A 114 -8.65 5.53 -2.53
CA ALA A 114 -8.07 4.81 -3.66
C ALA A 114 -7.00 5.65 -4.39
N GLU A 115 -7.23 6.95 -4.55
CA GLU A 115 -6.23 7.90 -5.07
C GLU A 115 -5.03 8.01 -4.13
N LEU A 116 -5.31 8.13 -2.83
CA LEU A 116 -4.30 8.27 -1.79
C LEU A 116 -3.43 7.02 -1.68
N LEU A 117 -4.00 5.82 -1.53
CA LEU A 117 -3.27 4.58 -1.20
C LEU A 117 -3.09 3.63 -2.38
N GLY A 118 -3.90 3.78 -3.43
CA GLY A 118 -3.99 2.91 -4.59
C GLY A 118 -5.21 2.00 -4.55
N VAL A 119 -5.85 1.82 -5.72
CA VAL A 119 -7.06 0.99 -5.91
C VAL A 119 -6.94 -0.45 -5.42
N SER A 120 -5.73 -1.00 -5.36
CA SER A 120 -5.47 -2.36 -4.88
C SER A 120 -5.41 -2.48 -3.35
N LYS A 121 -5.39 -1.34 -2.63
CA LYS A 121 -5.33 -1.25 -1.17
C LYS A 121 -6.69 -1.03 -0.53
N VAL A 122 -7.61 -0.37 -1.23
CA VAL A 122 -9.00 -0.12 -0.78
C VAL A 122 -9.97 -1.26 -1.10
N LYS A 123 -9.43 -2.43 -1.46
CA LYS A 123 -10.19 -3.67 -1.64
C LYS A 123 -9.44 -4.85 -1.03
N GLY A 124 -10.17 -5.68 -0.31
CA GLY A 124 -9.72 -6.92 0.31
C GLY A 124 -10.71 -8.06 0.05
N GLY A 125 -10.62 -9.12 0.84
CA GLY A 125 -11.51 -10.27 0.74
C GLY A 125 -10.76 -11.59 0.59
N ASN A 126 -11.47 -12.62 0.13
CA ASN A 126 -10.94 -13.96 -0.10
C ASN A 126 -11.39 -14.47 -1.47
N ARG A 127 -11.19 -15.76 -1.76
CA ARG A 127 -11.59 -16.37 -3.05
C ARG A 127 -13.10 -16.25 -3.34
N LEU A 128 -13.93 -16.10 -2.31
CA LEU A 128 -15.39 -16.17 -2.41
C LEU A 128 -16.04 -14.79 -2.53
N SER A 129 -15.47 -13.77 -1.89
CA SER A 129 -16.05 -12.43 -1.88
C SER A 129 -14.96 -11.36 -1.77
N THR A 130 -15.24 -10.21 -2.38
CA THR A 130 -14.41 -9.00 -2.30
C THR A 130 -15.09 -7.98 -1.41
N THR A 131 -14.30 -7.37 -0.55
CA THR A 131 -14.73 -6.35 0.39
C THR A 131 -14.10 -5.01 0.01
N HIS A 132 -14.90 -3.96 -0.03
CA HIS A 132 -14.46 -2.63 -0.40
C HIS A 132 -14.43 -1.72 0.83
N LEU A 133 -13.50 -0.78 0.85
CA LEU A 133 -13.52 0.29 1.84
C LEU A 133 -14.72 1.21 1.55
N ALA A 134 -15.62 1.41 2.51
CA ALA A 134 -16.72 2.35 2.38
C ALA A 134 -16.27 3.79 2.66
N ALA A 135 -15.72 4.02 3.85
CA ALA A 135 -15.16 5.29 4.28
C ALA A 135 -13.92 5.10 5.17
N MET A 136 -13.01 6.07 5.11
CA MET A 136 -11.82 6.14 5.95
C MET A 136 -11.76 7.50 6.64
N CYS A 137 -11.59 7.49 7.96
CA CYS A 137 -11.46 8.70 8.77
C CYS A 137 -10.12 8.69 9.48
N VAL A 138 -9.36 9.79 9.38
CA VAL A 138 -8.07 9.93 10.06
C VAL A 138 -8.21 11.00 11.14
N VAL A 139 -8.03 10.59 12.39
CA VAL A 139 -8.05 11.46 13.56
C VAL A 139 -6.62 11.67 14.03
N PHE A 140 -6.12 12.89 13.89
CA PHE A 140 -4.79 13.31 14.28
C PHE A 140 -4.83 14.16 15.55
N TYR A 141 -3.88 13.91 16.43
CA TYR A 141 -3.66 14.64 17.69
C TYR A 141 -2.27 15.31 17.61
N PRO A 142 -2.17 16.54 17.07
CA PRO A 142 -0.90 17.24 16.84
C PRO A 142 -0.01 17.29 18.08
N GLY A 143 -0.55 17.76 19.20
CA GLY A 143 0.20 17.86 20.47
C GLY A 143 0.70 16.52 21.04
N ARG A 144 0.25 15.39 20.48
CA ARG A 144 0.73 14.03 20.86
C ARG A 144 1.59 13.38 19.78
N GLY A 145 1.65 13.94 18.57
CA GLY A 145 2.31 13.30 17.43
C GLY A 145 1.71 11.93 17.07
N THR A 146 0.39 11.77 17.21
CA THR A 146 -0.28 10.50 16.95
C THR A 146 -1.52 10.65 16.08
N ALA A 147 -1.72 9.72 15.15
CA ALA A 147 -2.94 9.62 14.36
C ALA A 147 -3.58 8.23 14.46
N LYS A 148 -4.89 8.19 14.27
CA LYS A 148 -5.68 6.96 14.18
C LYS A 148 -6.48 6.96 12.89
N ILE A 149 -6.31 5.91 12.10
CA ILE A 149 -7.12 5.68 10.90
C ILE A 149 -8.24 4.71 11.28
N TRP A 150 -9.48 5.14 11.07
CA TRP A 150 -10.70 4.35 11.24
C TRP A 150 -11.23 3.96 9.87
N LEU A 151 -11.56 2.69 9.72
CA LEU A 151 -12.03 2.11 8.46
C LEU A 151 -13.44 1.56 8.64
N SER A 152 -14.27 1.80 7.65
CA SER A 152 -15.58 1.16 7.51
C SER A 152 -15.61 0.33 6.24
N VAL A 153 -16.37 -0.76 6.30
CA VAL A 153 -16.53 -1.76 5.25
C VAL A 153 -17.95 -1.72 4.74
#